data_AF-W6KP62-F1
#
_entry.id   AF-W6KP62-F1
#
_cell.length_a   1.000
_cell.length_b   1.000
_cell.length_c   1.000
_cell.angle_alpha   90.00
_cell.angle_beta   90.00
_cell.angle_gamma   90.00
#
_symmetry.space_group_name_H-M   'P 1'
#
loop_
_entity.id
_entity.type
_entity.pdbx_description
1 polymer ?
#
loop_
_entity_poly.entity_id
_entity_poly.type
_entity_poly.pdbx_seq_one_letter_code
_entity_poly.pdbx_strand_id
1 'polypeptide(L)'
;MADAPSANALDFWSDTIKAYEPLHLPYPELTVKRLQKPPFRFIYDIVTAINMRFSAYDHVIPDEFNDSSNIDTKEKKIEYLRILIDYVSKLLNITLSVNPKKVISGHEPEKTNLFLQCLANACRLAQQDRVKANTRQSNSVVPTEPESNPLHVSSPMKVAAFEGRELLPRRKKSSQSALQLQESCNQAIANSKAFTIKLSALSINVQGKEQQSIKEMGNSIVNMWKELQNPKTDVAASPLAKDALAVAIKRQMDKLKQLQELIKESDVIIDNLESFLV
;
A
#
# COMPACT_ATOMS: atom_id res chain seq x y z
N MET A 1 22.52 -32.40 22.03
CA MET A 1 23.76 -31.63 21.82
C MET A 1 23.35 -30.23 21.43
N ALA A 2 23.25 -29.34 22.42
CA ALA A 2 22.86 -27.95 22.23
C ALA A 2 24.16 -27.13 22.27
N ASP A 3 24.55 -26.58 21.13
CA ASP A 3 25.64 -25.59 21.08
C ASP A 3 25.11 -24.26 21.62
N ALA A 4 25.69 -23.83 22.74
CA ALA A 4 25.49 -22.49 23.28
C ALA A 4 26.20 -21.46 22.38
N PRO A 5 25.63 -20.25 22.22
CA PRO A 5 26.02 -19.31 21.17
C PRO A 5 27.30 -18.55 21.54
N SER A 6 28.23 -18.46 20.60
CA SER A 6 29.38 -17.56 20.68
C SER A 6 28.90 -16.11 20.71
N ALA A 7 28.99 -15.48 21.88
CA ALA A 7 28.44 -14.17 22.21
C ALA A 7 29.19 -12.96 21.59
N ASN A 8 29.60 -13.01 20.32
CA ASN A 8 30.14 -11.83 19.62
C ASN A 8 30.06 -11.85 18.08
N ALA A 9 29.33 -12.80 17.48
CA ALA A 9 28.92 -12.65 16.10
C ALA A 9 27.60 -11.86 16.09
N LEU A 10 27.59 -10.65 15.56
CA LEU A 10 26.37 -9.86 15.33
C LEU A 10 25.35 -10.78 14.64
N ASP A 11 24.25 -11.11 15.34
CA ASP A 11 23.18 -11.95 14.79
C ASP A 11 22.27 -11.09 13.91
N PHE A 12 22.66 -10.94 12.65
CA PHE A 12 21.92 -10.17 11.66
C PHE A 12 21.07 -11.05 10.71
N TRP A 13 21.07 -12.37 10.89
CA TRP A 13 20.37 -13.31 10.01
C TRP A 13 19.08 -13.89 10.61
N SER A 14 18.97 -13.96 11.95
CA SER A 14 17.77 -14.49 12.62
C SER A 14 16.50 -13.71 12.27
N ASP A 15 16.60 -12.37 12.22
CA ASP A 15 15.49 -11.50 11.81
C ASP A 15 15.07 -11.75 10.36
N THR A 16 16.05 -12.04 9.48
CA THR A 16 15.77 -12.40 8.09
C THR A 16 15.00 -13.71 8.03
N ILE A 17 15.41 -14.75 8.75
CA ILE A 17 14.70 -16.04 8.75
C ILE A 17 13.25 -15.86 9.22
N LYS A 18 13.05 -15.11 10.31
CA LYS A 18 11.72 -14.81 10.87
C LYS A 18 10.82 -14.05 9.90
N ALA A 19 11.37 -13.10 9.13
CA ALA A 19 10.61 -12.34 8.15
C ALA A 19 10.08 -13.20 6.99
N TYR A 20 10.79 -14.29 6.64
CA TYR A 20 10.43 -15.18 5.53
C TYR A 20 9.58 -16.39 5.95
N GLU A 21 9.49 -16.70 7.24
CA GLU A 21 8.62 -17.75 7.79
C GLU A 21 7.17 -17.67 7.29
N PRO A 22 6.46 -16.52 7.34
CA PRO A 22 5.07 -16.43 6.83
C PRO A 22 4.97 -16.59 5.31
N LEU A 23 6.07 -16.36 4.58
CA LEU A 23 6.12 -16.49 3.13
C LEU A 23 6.29 -17.93 2.66
N HIS A 24 6.46 -18.92 3.56
CA HIS A 24 6.62 -20.36 3.29
C HIS A 24 7.13 -20.67 1.87
N LEU A 25 8.35 -20.21 1.55
CA LEU A 25 8.95 -20.42 0.24
C LEU A 25 9.48 -21.86 0.13
N PRO A 26 9.22 -22.59 -0.97
CA PRO A 26 9.67 -23.96 -1.13
C PRO A 26 11.18 -24.07 -1.38
N TYR A 27 11.78 -23.05 -1.99
CA TYR A 27 13.21 -22.94 -2.30
C TYR A 27 13.53 -21.45 -2.51
N PRO A 28 14.75 -20.97 -2.21
CA PRO A 28 15.88 -21.63 -1.56
C PRO A 28 15.78 -21.67 -0.03
N GLU A 29 16.40 -22.68 0.59
CA GLU A 29 16.47 -22.80 2.05
C GLU A 29 17.27 -21.66 2.68
N LEU A 30 16.63 -20.91 3.60
CA LEU A 30 17.22 -19.82 4.35
C LEU A 30 18.05 -20.37 5.53
N THR A 31 19.25 -20.86 5.23
CA THR A 31 20.21 -21.33 6.23
C THR A 31 21.17 -20.22 6.66
N VAL A 32 21.61 -20.26 7.92
CA VAL A 32 22.56 -19.28 8.50
C VAL A 32 23.82 -19.12 7.63
N LYS A 33 24.36 -20.24 7.10
CA LYS A 33 25.54 -20.25 6.23
C LYS A 33 25.35 -19.41 4.97
N ARG A 34 24.15 -19.42 4.38
CA ARG A 34 23.84 -18.63 3.18
C ARG A 34 23.64 -17.15 3.53
N LEU A 35 23.08 -16.84 4.69
CA LEU A 35 22.82 -15.45 5.11
C LEU A 35 24.07 -14.72 5.63
N GLN A 36 25.10 -15.45 6.10
CA GLN A 36 26.39 -14.87 6.47
C GLN A 36 27.15 -14.29 5.27
N LYS A 37 27.03 -14.90 4.09
CA LYS A 37 27.63 -14.39 2.84
C LYS A 37 26.75 -14.75 1.64
N PRO A 38 25.64 -14.01 1.43
CA PRO A 38 24.65 -14.36 0.43
C PRO A 38 25.22 -14.23 -0.98
N PRO A 39 25.37 -15.33 -1.75
CA PRO A 39 25.78 -15.23 -3.14
C PRO A 39 24.64 -14.62 -3.98
N PHE A 40 24.98 -13.93 -5.08
CA PHE A 40 23.97 -13.33 -5.96
C PHE A 40 22.89 -14.34 -6.39
N ARG A 41 23.30 -15.58 -6.72
CA ARG A 41 22.35 -16.62 -7.14
C ARG A 41 21.30 -16.92 -6.07
N PHE A 42 21.69 -16.92 -4.80
CA PHE A 42 20.75 -17.13 -3.70
C PHE A 42 19.73 -16.00 -3.59
N ILE A 43 20.17 -14.74 -3.73
CA ILE A 43 19.27 -13.57 -3.72
C ILE A 43 18.30 -13.64 -4.89
N TYR A 44 18.80 -13.99 -6.09
CA TYR A 44 17.98 -14.18 -7.27
C TYR A 44 16.94 -15.27 -7.08
N ASP A 45 17.36 -16.44 -6.61
CA ASP A 45 16.47 -17.59 -6.36
C ASP A 45 15.35 -17.22 -5.35
N ILE A 46 15.65 -16.40 -4.32
CA ILE A 46 14.63 -15.88 -3.38
C ILE A 46 13.59 -15.03 -4.11
N VAL A 47 14.03 -14.07 -4.93
CA VAL A 47 13.13 -13.17 -5.66
C VAL A 47 12.28 -13.97 -6.64
N THR A 48 12.87 -14.91 -7.38
CA THR A 48 12.14 -15.82 -8.28
C THR A 48 11.11 -16.64 -7.50
N ALA A 49 11.43 -17.17 -6.32
CA ALA A 49 10.48 -17.92 -5.51
C ALA A 49 9.31 -17.06 -5.01
N ILE A 50 9.57 -15.81 -4.62
CA ILE A 50 8.51 -14.86 -4.26
C ILE A 50 7.63 -14.58 -5.49
N ASN A 51 8.21 -14.38 -6.66
CA ASN A 51 7.45 -14.14 -7.90
C ASN A 51 6.62 -15.34 -8.33
N MET A 52 7.16 -16.56 -8.22
CA MET A 52 6.41 -17.78 -8.54
C MET A 52 5.19 -17.97 -7.63
N ARG A 53 5.27 -17.57 -6.36
CA ARG A 53 4.18 -17.75 -5.38
C ARG A 53 3.20 -16.59 -5.33
N PHE A 54 3.71 -15.36 -5.37
CA PHE A 54 2.97 -14.14 -5.10
C PHE A 54 2.89 -13.19 -6.28
N SER A 55 3.74 -13.41 -7.30
CA SER A 55 3.87 -12.59 -8.50
C SER A 55 4.00 -11.10 -8.18
N ALA A 56 4.76 -10.81 -7.12
CA ALA A 56 4.82 -9.51 -6.48
C ALA A 56 5.67 -8.51 -7.28
N TYR A 57 6.80 -8.95 -7.85
CA TYR A 57 7.78 -8.08 -8.51
C TYR A 57 7.82 -8.22 -10.04
N ASP A 58 6.97 -9.07 -10.63
CA ASP A 58 6.96 -9.34 -12.09
C ASP A 58 6.80 -8.07 -12.93
N HIS A 59 6.01 -7.11 -12.46
CA HIS A 59 5.76 -5.85 -13.17
C HIS A 59 6.92 -4.83 -13.07
N VAL A 60 7.90 -5.09 -12.21
CA VAL A 60 9.03 -4.19 -11.91
C VAL A 60 10.30 -4.69 -12.57
N ILE A 61 10.49 -6.02 -12.58
CA ILE A 61 11.65 -6.67 -13.15
C ILE A 61 11.40 -6.82 -14.66
N PRO A 62 12.25 -6.24 -15.52
CA PRO A 62 12.13 -6.45 -16.96
C PRO A 62 12.24 -7.94 -17.34
N ASP A 63 11.51 -8.38 -18.37
CA ASP A 63 11.45 -9.78 -18.80
C ASP A 63 12.83 -10.37 -19.13
N GLU A 64 13.76 -9.53 -19.58
CA GLU A 64 15.16 -9.91 -19.84
C GLU A 64 15.89 -10.44 -18.59
N PHE A 65 15.49 -10.03 -17.38
CA PHE A 65 16.08 -10.51 -16.13
C PHE A 65 15.29 -11.68 -15.51
N ASN A 66 14.22 -12.15 -16.15
CA ASN A 66 13.47 -13.29 -15.65
C ASN A 66 14.22 -14.62 -15.88
N ASP A 67 15.17 -14.63 -16.81
CA ASP A 67 16.06 -15.77 -17.07
C ASP A 67 17.44 -15.58 -16.46
N SER A 68 17.83 -16.53 -15.61
CA SER A 68 19.11 -16.45 -14.91
C SER A 68 20.35 -16.53 -15.80
N SER A 69 20.23 -17.10 -17.01
CA SER A 69 21.31 -17.16 -18.02
C SER A 69 21.60 -15.79 -18.63
N ASN A 70 20.62 -14.89 -18.66
CA ASN A 70 20.78 -13.56 -19.22
C ASN A 70 21.56 -12.64 -18.28
N ILE A 71 21.64 -12.98 -16.98
CA ILE A 71 22.27 -12.16 -15.92
C ILE A 71 23.66 -12.69 -15.52
N ASP A 72 24.51 -13.03 -16.48
CA ASP A 72 25.87 -13.46 -16.14
C ASP A 72 26.84 -12.29 -15.91
N THR A 73 26.68 -11.22 -16.68
CA THR A 73 27.57 -10.05 -16.63
C THR A 73 27.40 -9.27 -15.32
N LYS A 74 28.51 -8.72 -14.80
CA LYS A 74 28.54 -7.94 -13.56
C LYS A 74 27.60 -6.74 -13.61
N GLU A 75 27.52 -6.06 -14.74
CA GLU A 75 26.70 -4.87 -14.96
C GLU A 75 25.21 -5.22 -14.84
N LYS A 76 24.78 -6.34 -15.43
CA LYS A 76 23.40 -6.82 -15.35
C LYS A 76 23.01 -7.22 -13.92
N LYS A 77 23.92 -7.84 -13.16
CA LYS A 77 23.71 -8.14 -11.73
C LYS A 77 23.50 -6.86 -10.91
N ILE A 78 24.28 -5.80 -11.21
CA ILE A 78 24.17 -4.49 -10.55
C ILE A 78 22.82 -3.85 -10.89
N GLU A 79 22.42 -3.89 -12.16
CA GLU A 79 21.17 -3.31 -12.63
C GLU A 79 19.95 -4.00 -12.00
N TYR A 80 19.95 -5.33 -11.98
CA TYR A 80 18.89 -6.13 -11.34
C TYR A 80 18.70 -5.75 -9.87
N LEU A 81 19.79 -5.70 -9.10
CA LEU A 81 19.74 -5.30 -7.69
C LEU A 81 19.31 -3.83 -7.51
N ARG A 82 19.75 -2.93 -8.40
CA ARG A 82 19.36 -1.51 -8.35
C ARG A 82 17.85 -1.35 -8.51
N ILE A 83 17.27 -2.00 -9.52
CA ILE A 83 15.82 -1.96 -9.79
C ILE A 83 15.03 -2.42 -8.56
N LEU A 84 15.43 -3.55 -7.96
CA LEU A 84 14.78 -4.07 -6.76
C LEU A 84 14.94 -3.16 -5.54
N ILE A 85 16.14 -2.65 -5.27
CA ILE A 85 16.40 -1.76 -4.12
C ILE A 85 15.59 -0.48 -4.26
N ASP A 86 15.59 0.14 -5.44
CA ASP A 86 14.84 1.37 -5.70
C ASP A 86 13.33 1.15 -5.54
N TYR A 87 12.81 0.01 -6.01
CA TYR A 87 11.40 -0.32 -5.87
C TYR A 87 10.99 -0.58 -4.42
N VAL A 88 11.74 -1.41 -3.69
CA VAL A 88 11.48 -1.69 -2.27
C VAL A 88 11.58 -0.43 -1.42
N SER A 89 12.56 0.44 -1.70
CA SER A 89 12.72 1.73 -1.02
C SER A 89 11.50 2.63 -1.24
N LYS A 90 10.97 2.69 -2.48
CA LYS A 90 9.76 3.44 -2.83
C LYS A 90 8.51 2.87 -2.16
N LEU A 91 8.36 1.55 -2.13
CA LEU A 91 7.19 0.89 -1.52
C LEU A 91 7.11 1.15 -0.02
N LEU A 92 8.22 0.95 0.69
CA LEU A 92 8.26 1.10 2.15
C LEU A 92 8.47 2.55 2.59
N ASN A 93 8.83 3.46 1.67
CA ASN A 93 9.26 4.83 1.95
C ASN A 93 10.45 4.89 2.92
N ILE A 94 11.38 3.94 2.81
CA ILE A 94 12.60 3.83 3.63
C ILE A 94 13.82 3.96 2.71
N THR A 95 14.83 4.70 3.14
CA THR A 95 16.11 4.80 2.43
C THR A 95 17.01 3.61 2.78
N LEU A 96 17.20 2.69 1.82
CA LEU A 96 18.09 1.53 2.01
C LEU A 96 19.56 1.93 1.76
N SER A 97 20.44 1.71 2.76
CA SER A 97 21.89 1.98 2.66
C SER A 97 22.67 0.91 1.86
N VAL A 98 21.98 0.09 1.08
CA VAL A 98 22.57 -1.07 0.39
C VAL A 98 23.20 -0.64 -0.93
N ASN A 99 24.45 -1.03 -1.15
CA ASN A 99 25.13 -0.79 -2.43
C ASN A 99 25.21 -2.09 -3.25
N PRO A 100 24.57 -2.16 -4.44
CA PRO A 100 24.58 -3.34 -5.30
C PRO A 100 25.98 -3.91 -5.59
N LYS A 101 26.98 -3.03 -5.74
CA LYS A 101 28.36 -3.46 -6.03
C LYS A 101 28.97 -4.23 -4.87
N LYS A 102 28.63 -3.86 -3.63
CA LYS A 102 29.10 -4.52 -2.40
C LYS A 102 28.39 -5.85 -2.16
N VAL A 103 27.10 -5.92 -2.47
CA VAL A 103 26.31 -7.16 -2.41
C VAL A 103 26.93 -8.22 -3.33
N ILE A 104 27.23 -7.87 -4.58
CA ILE A 104 27.81 -8.80 -5.57
C ILE A 104 29.21 -9.27 -5.16
N SER A 105 30.02 -8.40 -4.55
CA SER A 105 31.33 -8.78 -4.03
C SER A 105 31.26 -9.52 -2.69
N GLY A 106 30.07 -9.77 -2.13
CA GLY A 106 29.88 -10.45 -0.86
C GLY A 106 30.37 -9.66 0.36
N HIS A 107 30.37 -8.32 0.27
CA HIS A 107 30.69 -7.41 1.36
C HIS A 107 29.41 -6.84 1.98
N GLU A 108 29.49 -6.41 3.25
CA GLU A 108 28.35 -5.86 4.01
C GLU A 108 27.12 -6.82 4.05
N PRO A 109 27.30 -8.07 4.55
CA PRO A 109 26.19 -9.02 4.64
C PRO A 109 25.06 -8.52 5.57
N GLU A 110 25.39 -7.74 6.61
CA GLU A 110 24.41 -7.09 7.50
C GLU A 110 23.41 -6.24 6.72
N LYS A 111 23.90 -5.35 5.84
CA LYS A 111 23.04 -4.49 5.01
C LYS A 111 22.27 -5.29 3.97
N THR A 112 22.87 -6.36 3.45
CA THR A 112 22.19 -7.25 2.51
C THR A 112 21.01 -7.97 3.20
N ASN A 113 21.19 -8.41 4.45
CA ASN A 113 20.13 -9.00 5.26
C ASN A 113 19.01 -8.01 5.56
N LEU A 114 19.33 -6.75 5.90
CA LEU A 114 18.32 -5.69 6.05
C LEU A 114 17.51 -5.50 4.76
N PHE A 115 18.16 -5.50 3.58
CA PHE A 115 17.44 -5.47 2.31
C PHE A 115 16.53 -6.69 2.12
N LEU A 116 17.01 -7.91 2.44
CA LEU A 116 16.19 -9.12 2.34
C LEU A 116 14.97 -9.07 3.28
N GLN A 117 15.11 -8.54 4.49
CA GLN A 117 14.00 -8.33 5.43
C GLN A 117 12.98 -7.33 4.88
N CYS A 118 13.45 -6.19 4.34
CA CYS A 118 12.60 -5.23 3.67
C CYS A 118 11.89 -5.83 2.45
N LEU A 119 12.57 -6.69 1.68
CA LEU A 119 11.98 -7.40 0.53
C LEU A 119 10.81 -8.27 1.00
N ALA A 120 11.00 -9.12 2.02
CA ALA A 120 9.93 -9.96 2.56
C ALA A 120 8.73 -9.13 3.06
N ASN A 121 8.98 -8.07 3.82
CA ASN A 121 7.94 -7.19 4.35
C ASN A 121 7.19 -6.43 3.23
N ALA A 122 7.90 -6.06 2.16
CA ALA A 122 7.31 -5.35 1.03
C ALA A 122 6.42 -6.25 0.16
N CYS A 123 6.49 -7.58 0.28
CA CYS A 123 5.77 -8.52 -0.60
C CYS A 123 4.25 -8.24 -0.65
N ARG A 124 3.60 -8.10 0.52
CA ARG A 124 2.16 -7.80 0.60
C ARG A 124 1.81 -6.46 -0.05
N LEU A 125 2.69 -5.46 0.10
CA LEU A 125 2.47 -4.12 -0.44
C LEU A 125 2.69 -4.09 -1.96
N ALA A 126 3.69 -4.81 -2.45
CA ALA A 126 3.98 -4.99 -3.87
C ALA A 126 2.82 -5.66 -4.61
N GLN A 127 2.17 -6.65 -4.01
CA GLN A 127 0.95 -7.27 -4.58
C GLN A 127 -0.18 -6.26 -4.75
N GLN A 128 -0.39 -5.39 -3.76
CA GLN A 128 -1.40 -4.32 -3.85
C GLN A 128 -1.04 -3.28 -4.90
N ASP A 129 0.25 -2.92 -5.00
CA ASP A 129 0.74 -1.97 -5.99
C ASP A 129 0.55 -2.48 -7.42
N ARG A 130 0.82 -3.76 -7.67
CA ARG A 130 0.55 -4.41 -8.96
C ARG A 130 -0.92 -4.31 -9.36
N VAL A 131 -1.84 -4.60 -8.44
CA VAL A 131 -3.29 -4.49 -8.71
C VAL A 131 -3.65 -3.06 -9.09
N LYS A 132 -3.09 -2.06 -8.39
CA LYS A 132 -3.30 -0.65 -8.72
C LYS A 132 -2.69 -0.25 -10.07
N ALA A 133 -1.51 -0.77 -10.41
CA ALA A 133 -0.84 -0.51 -11.68
C ALA A 133 -1.66 -1.06 -12.86
N ASN A 134 -2.19 -2.28 -12.73
CA ASN A 134 -3.05 -2.88 -13.76
C ASN A 134 -4.36 -2.10 -13.92
N THR A 135 -4.99 -1.63 -12.84
CA THR A 135 -6.21 -0.80 -12.92
C THR A 135 -5.96 0.57 -13.57
N ARG A 136 -4.76 1.14 -13.40
CA ARG A 136 -4.39 2.41 -14.06
C ARG A 136 -4.20 2.23 -15.57
N GLN A 137 -3.69 1.09 -15.99
CA GLN A 137 -3.52 0.77 -17.41
C GLN A 137 -4.84 0.44 -18.12
N SER A 138 -5.85 -0.08 -17.40
CA SER A 138 -7.18 -0.36 -17.97
C SER A 138 -8.09 0.87 -18.13
N ASN A 139 -7.75 2.03 -17.56
CA ASN A 139 -8.58 3.25 -17.63
C ASN A 139 -8.19 4.25 -18.74
N SER A 140 -7.45 3.80 -19.75
CA SER A 140 -7.08 4.62 -20.93
C SER A 140 -7.72 4.15 -22.24
N VAL A 141 -8.94 3.59 -22.20
CA VAL A 141 -9.74 3.35 -23.42
C VAL A 141 -11.18 3.89 -23.24
N VAL A 142 -11.57 4.66 -24.24
CA VAL A 142 -12.83 5.40 -24.46
C VAL A 142 -14.06 4.47 -24.54
N PRO A 143 -15.29 4.94 -24.23
CA PRO A 143 -16.46 4.12 -23.92
C PRO A 143 -17.10 3.45 -25.15
N THR A 144 -17.54 2.19 -24.99
CA THR A 144 -18.62 1.62 -25.79
C THR A 144 -19.37 0.58 -24.95
N GLU A 145 -20.55 0.96 -24.46
CA GLU A 145 -21.61 0.05 -23.99
C GLU A 145 -22.60 -0.18 -25.16
N PRO A 146 -23.60 -1.08 -25.07
CA PRO A 146 -23.68 -2.40 -24.38
C PRO A 146 -24.33 -3.48 -25.29
N GLU A 147 -24.32 -4.77 -24.91
CA GLU A 147 -25.50 -5.68 -25.06
C GLU A 147 -25.34 -7.09 -24.47
N SER A 148 -26.32 -7.44 -23.60
CA SER A 148 -27.00 -8.74 -23.40
C SER A 148 -26.31 -9.99 -22.78
N ASN A 149 -26.83 -10.36 -21.58
CA ASN A 149 -26.92 -11.70 -20.96
C ASN A 149 -27.93 -12.62 -21.72
N PRO A 150 -28.20 -13.94 -21.41
CA PRO A 150 -27.99 -14.71 -20.14
C PRO A 150 -27.65 -16.25 -20.19
N LEU A 151 -27.08 -16.75 -19.07
CA LEU A 151 -27.28 -18.00 -18.27
C LEU A 151 -27.35 -19.47 -18.84
N HIS A 152 -26.83 -20.39 -18.00
CA HIS A 152 -27.16 -21.84 -17.77
C HIS A 152 -26.25 -22.89 -18.51
N VAL A 153 -25.62 -23.97 -17.97
CA VAL A 153 -26.03 -25.11 -17.10
C VAL A 153 -24.83 -26.02 -16.65
N SER A 154 -24.89 -26.51 -15.39
CA SER A 154 -24.44 -27.80 -14.75
C SER A 154 -22.99 -28.34 -14.66
N SER A 155 -22.49 -28.47 -13.39
CA SER A 155 -22.15 -29.67 -12.53
C SER A 155 -21.62 -31.01 -13.14
N PRO A 156 -20.98 -31.97 -12.37
CA PRO A 156 -21.10 -32.24 -10.90
C PRO A 156 -19.86 -32.75 -10.07
N MET A 157 -20.05 -32.79 -8.73
CA MET A 157 -19.57 -33.71 -7.65
C MET A 157 -18.14 -34.30 -7.59
N LYS A 158 -17.48 -34.16 -6.41
CA LYS A 158 -17.38 -35.27 -5.42
C LYS A 158 -16.98 -34.81 -4.00
N VAL A 159 -17.70 -35.37 -3.03
CA VAL A 159 -17.60 -35.20 -1.58
C VAL A 159 -16.78 -36.35 -1.00
N ALA A 160 -15.90 -36.08 -0.04
CA ALA A 160 -15.34 -37.10 0.84
C ALA A 160 -15.71 -36.75 2.30
N ALA A 161 -16.44 -37.67 2.93
CA ALA A 161 -16.95 -37.59 4.28
C ALA A 161 -15.90 -38.01 5.31
N PHE A 162 -15.98 -37.43 6.51
CA PHE A 162 -15.57 -38.10 7.75
C PHE A 162 -16.49 -37.66 8.90
N GLU A 163 -17.16 -38.63 9.50
CA GLU A 163 -18.10 -38.51 10.63
C GLU A 163 -17.38 -38.58 11.98
N GLY A 164 -17.94 -37.92 13.01
CA GLY A 164 -17.86 -38.43 14.39
C GLY A 164 -17.82 -37.42 15.54
N ARG A 165 -18.99 -37.22 16.19
CA ARG A 165 -19.26 -36.85 17.62
C ARG A 165 -19.01 -35.39 18.05
N GLU A 166 -19.79 -34.73 18.91
CA GLU A 166 -21.10 -34.96 19.56
C GLU A 166 -21.61 -33.59 20.08
N LEU A 167 -22.87 -33.27 19.78
CA LEU A 167 -23.94 -32.64 20.59
C LEU A 167 -23.64 -31.56 21.66
N LEU A 168 -24.12 -30.32 21.41
CA LEU A 168 -24.79 -29.43 22.40
C LEU A 168 -25.87 -28.54 21.73
N PRO A 169 -26.90 -28.06 22.46
CA PRO A 169 -28.27 -27.97 21.95
C PRO A 169 -28.63 -26.70 21.17
N ARG A 170 -29.38 -26.95 20.10
CA ARG A 170 -30.15 -26.05 19.25
C ARG A 170 -31.11 -25.16 20.06
N ARG A 171 -30.88 -23.84 20.06
CA ARG A 171 -31.87 -22.84 20.49
C ARG A 171 -32.52 -22.20 19.25
N LYS A 172 -33.83 -22.40 19.09
CA LYS A 172 -34.68 -21.80 18.04
C LYS A 172 -35.03 -20.34 18.36
N LYS A 173 -35.32 -19.60 17.28
CA LYS A 173 -35.89 -18.23 17.09
C LYS A 173 -34.80 -17.26 16.61
N SER A 174 -34.98 -16.48 15.54
CA SER A 174 -36.18 -16.09 14.79
C SER A 174 -35.79 -15.75 13.35
N SER A 175 -36.64 -16.17 12.42
CA SER A 175 -36.62 -15.85 11.01
C SER A 175 -36.94 -14.36 10.78
N GLN A 176 -35.91 -13.50 10.82
CA GLN A 176 -35.89 -12.26 10.07
C GLN A 176 -34.52 -12.12 9.39
N SER A 177 -34.50 -12.62 8.15
CA SER A 177 -33.85 -11.98 7.00
C SER A 177 -32.32 -11.84 6.98
N ALA A 178 -31.63 -12.95 6.71
CA ALA A 178 -30.23 -12.92 6.24
C ALA A 178 -30.04 -12.04 4.99
N LEU A 179 -31.09 -11.84 4.20
CA LEU A 179 -31.12 -10.92 3.07
C LEU A 179 -31.12 -9.46 3.51
N GLN A 180 -31.85 -9.07 4.56
CA GLN A 180 -31.78 -7.71 5.13
C GLN A 180 -30.41 -7.40 5.72
N LEU A 181 -29.74 -8.41 6.30
CA LEU A 181 -28.42 -8.26 6.89
C LEU A 181 -27.34 -8.12 5.80
N GLN A 182 -27.53 -8.79 4.66
CA GLN A 182 -26.67 -8.64 3.48
C GLN A 182 -26.93 -7.31 2.75
N GLU A 183 -28.20 -6.89 2.63
CA GLU A 183 -28.58 -5.60 2.05
C GLU A 183 -28.10 -4.43 2.91
N SER A 184 -28.22 -4.52 4.24
CA SER A 184 -27.72 -3.50 5.16
C SER A 184 -26.19 -3.40 5.13
N CYS A 185 -25.49 -4.54 5.00
CA CYS A 185 -24.04 -4.57 4.84
C CYS A 185 -23.61 -3.92 3.51
N ASN A 186 -24.28 -4.26 2.41
CA ASN A 186 -24.01 -3.65 1.11
C ASN A 186 -24.31 -2.14 1.09
N GLN A 187 -25.38 -1.71 1.79
CA GLN A 187 -25.73 -0.31 1.94
C GLN A 187 -24.69 0.45 2.79
N ALA A 188 -24.20 -0.14 3.88
CA ALA A 188 -23.14 0.45 4.70
C ALA A 188 -21.83 0.61 3.91
N ILE A 189 -21.47 -0.38 3.09
CA ILE A 189 -20.29 -0.30 2.21
C ILE A 189 -20.48 0.78 1.13
N ALA A 190 -21.67 0.90 0.55
CA ALA A 190 -21.99 1.93 -0.44
C ALA A 190 -21.91 3.34 0.18
N ASN A 191 -22.46 3.51 1.39
CA ASN A 191 -22.41 4.77 2.12
C ASN A 191 -20.96 5.17 2.49
N SER A 192 -20.13 4.21 2.91
CA SER A 192 -18.70 4.43 3.20
C SER A 192 -17.90 4.89 1.97
N LYS A 193 -18.16 4.28 0.80
CA LYS A 193 -17.54 4.69 -0.46
C LYS A 193 -18.01 6.09 -0.88
N ALA A 194 -19.31 6.36 -0.78
CA ALA A 194 -19.87 7.68 -1.08
C ALA A 194 -19.30 8.77 -0.16
N PHE A 195 -19.10 8.45 1.13
CA PHE A 195 -18.47 9.35 2.09
C PHE A 195 -17.00 9.63 1.73
N THR A 196 -16.24 8.61 1.35
CA THR A 196 -14.85 8.75 0.90
C THR A 196 -14.73 9.64 -0.34
N ILE A 197 -15.66 9.51 -1.29
CA ILE A 197 -15.72 10.36 -2.48
C ILE A 197 -16.07 11.81 -2.09
N LYS A 198 -17.04 12.01 -1.19
CA LYS A 198 -17.36 13.35 -0.66
C LYS A 198 -16.16 13.98 0.03
N LEU A 199 -15.40 13.24 0.84
CA LEU A 199 -14.15 13.71 1.47
C LEU A 199 -13.12 14.16 0.43
N SER A 200 -12.97 13.41 -0.67
CA SER A 200 -12.07 13.79 -1.77
C SER A 200 -12.54 15.05 -2.50
N ALA A 201 -13.86 15.26 -2.63
CA ALA A 201 -14.45 16.42 -3.30
C ALA A 201 -14.42 17.70 -2.44
N LEU A 202 -14.37 17.58 -1.11
CA LEU A 202 -14.30 18.71 -0.19
C LEU A 202 -12.88 19.31 -0.03
N SER A 203 -11.85 18.72 -0.64
CA SER A 203 -10.46 19.20 -0.61
C SER A 203 -10.00 19.69 0.77
N ILE A 204 -10.05 18.79 1.76
CA ILE A 204 -8.96 18.71 2.73
C ILE A 204 -7.89 17.87 2.02
N ASN A 205 -6.97 18.56 1.34
CA ASN A 205 -5.86 17.92 0.65
C ASN A 205 -4.86 17.39 1.70
N VAL A 206 -5.06 16.15 2.19
CA VAL A 206 -4.08 15.44 3.03
C VAL A 206 -2.91 14.89 2.19
N GLN A 207 -2.94 15.06 0.87
CA GLN A 207 -1.79 14.79 0.01
C GLN A 207 -0.98 16.06 -0.20
N GLY A 208 -0.06 16.30 0.74
CA GLY A 208 1.02 17.27 0.57
C GLY A 208 1.92 16.88 -0.59
N LYS A 209 1.59 17.34 -1.81
CA LYS A 209 2.50 17.41 -2.96
C LYS A 209 2.10 18.57 -3.87
N GLU A 210 2.64 19.72 -3.58
CA GLU A 210 3.25 20.58 -4.60
C GLU A 210 4.39 21.31 -3.90
N GLN A 211 5.63 20.82 -4.08
CA GLN A 211 6.78 21.63 -3.74
C GLN A 211 6.82 22.77 -4.75
N GLN A 212 6.14 23.87 -4.44
CA GLN A 212 6.42 25.13 -5.11
C GLN A 212 7.91 25.39 -4.95
N SER A 213 8.61 25.61 -6.06
CA SER A 213 10.05 25.79 -6.08
C SER A 213 10.41 26.89 -5.08
N ILE A 214 11.32 26.61 -4.14
CA ILE A 214 11.72 27.55 -3.07
C ILE A 214 12.12 28.93 -3.66
N LYS A 215 12.63 28.94 -4.90
CA LYS A 215 12.96 30.14 -5.66
C LYS A 215 11.73 30.95 -6.10
N GLU A 216 10.67 30.29 -6.54
CA GLU A 216 9.40 30.94 -6.93
C GLU A 216 8.69 31.53 -5.71
N MET A 217 8.66 30.78 -4.62
CA MET A 217 8.16 31.24 -3.32
C MET A 217 8.95 32.46 -2.82
N GLY A 218 10.29 32.40 -2.88
CA GLY A 218 11.16 33.52 -2.51
C GLY A 218 10.94 34.76 -3.36
N ASN A 219 10.82 34.60 -4.68
CA ASN A 219 10.55 35.72 -5.60
C ASN A 219 9.18 36.36 -5.35
N SER A 220 8.15 35.55 -5.03
CA SER A 220 6.83 36.04 -4.67
C SER A 220 6.85 36.88 -3.39
N ILE A 221 7.58 36.44 -2.36
CA ILE A 221 7.74 37.16 -1.10
C ILE A 221 8.46 38.50 -1.32
N VAL A 222 9.53 38.51 -2.12
CA VAL A 222 10.29 39.75 -2.43
C VAL A 222 9.43 40.74 -3.23
N ASN A 223 8.63 40.26 -4.18
CA ASN A 223 7.72 41.11 -4.95
C ASN A 223 6.62 41.70 -4.06
N MET A 224 6.03 40.88 -3.18
CA MET A 224 5.04 41.32 -2.20
C MET A 224 5.62 42.37 -1.23
N TRP A 225 6.87 42.20 -0.79
CA TRP A 225 7.53 43.17 0.09
C TRP A 225 7.81 44.50 -0.60
N LYS A 226 8.23 44.48 -1.88
CA LYS A 226 8.38 45.69 -2.70
C LYS A 226 7.05 46.40 -2.95
N GLU A 227 5.98 45.64 -3.10
CA GLU A 227 4.62 46.17 -3.30
C GLU A 227 4.09 46.85 -2.03
N LEU A 228 4.40 46.30 -0.85
CA LEU A 228 4.09 46.92 0.45
C LEU A 228 4.88 48.21 0.73
N GLN A 229 6.07 48.37 0.14
CA GLN A 229 6.89 49.57 0.31
C GLN A 229 6.43 50.79 -0.50
N ASN A 230 5.62 50.58 -1.54
CA ASN A 230 5.03 51.66 -2.33
C ASN A 230 3.50 51.55 -2.31
N PRO A 231 2.83 52.02 -1.25
CA PRO A 231 1.37 52.11 -1.27
C PRO A 231 0.99 53.12 -2.35
N LYS A 232 0.52 52.64 -3.51
CA LYS A 232 -0.24 53.49 -4.40
C LYS A 232 -1.47 53.94 -3.61
N THR A 233 -1.43 55.18 -3.18
CA THR A 233 -2.55 55.94 -2.61
C THR A 233 -3.70 55.90 -3.59
N ASP A 234 -4.70 55.09 -3.29
CA ASP A 234 -6.05 55.55 -2.95
C ASP A 234 -6.98 54.34 -2.99
N VAL A 235 -7.24 53.74 -1.83
CA VAL A 235 -8.34 52.79 -1.67
C VAL A 235 -9.18 53.28 -0.52
N ALA A 236 -10.16 54.11 -0.86
CA ALA A 236 -11.36 54.23 -0.05
C ALA A 236 -11.89 52.81 0.22
N ALA A 237 -12.12 52.49 1.49
CA ALA A 237 -12.57 51.17 1.93
C ALA A 237 -13.86 50.78 1.19
N SER A 238 -13.72 49.93 0.18
CA SER A 238 -14.85 49.45 -0.62
C SER A 238 -15.75 48.57 0.26
N PRO A 239 -17.08 48.76 0.24
CA PRO A 239 -18.04 47.92 0.95
C PRO A 239 -17.94 46.43 0.55
N LEU A 240 -17.35 46.14 -0.62
CA LEU A 240 -17.12 44.80 -1.14
C LEU A 240 -16.20 43.95 -0.23
N ALA A 241 -15.31 44.58 0.55
CA ALA A 241 -14.38 43.85 1.42
C ALA A 241 -15.06 43.26 2.68
N LYS A 242 -16.08 43.96 3.20
CA LYS A 242 -16.88 43.47 4.33
C LYS A 242 -17.79 42.32 3.89
N ASP A 243 -18.37 42.42 2.70
CA ASP A 243 -19.19 41.37 2.11
C ASP A 243 -18.36 40.13 1.75
N ALA A 244 -17.15 40.31 1.21
CA ALA A 244 -16.22 39.21 0.96
C ALA A 244 -15.82 38.48 2.25
N LEU A 245 -15.57 39.23 3.34
CA LEU A 245 -15.27 38.65 4.65
C LEU A 245 -16.47 37.89 5.22
N ALA A 246 -17.68 38.45 5.11
CA ALA A 246 -18.91 37.79 5.55
C ALA A 246 -19.17 36.47 4.78
N VAL A 247 -18.95 36.47 3.46
CA VAL A 247 -19.05 35.27 2.62
C VAL A 247 -17.99 34.23 3.00
N ALA A 248 -16.76 34.66 3.28
CA ALA A 248 -15.69 33.76 3.73
C ALA A 248 -16.01 33.13 5.08
N ILE A 249 -16.50 33.93 6.05
CA ILE A 249 -16.92 33.44 7.37
C ILE A 249 -18.07 32.45 7.24
N LYS A 250 -19.09 32.77 6.43
CA LYS A 250 -20.22 31.87 6.19
C LYS A 250 -19.76 30.54 5.60
N ARG A 251 -18.85 30.56 4.61
CA ARG A 251 -18.25 29.36 4.03
C ARG A 251 -17.51 28.53 5.07
N GLN A 252 -16.77 29.16 5.99
CA GLN A 252 -16.10 28.45 7.08
C GLN A 252 -17.09 27.82 8.06
N MET A 253 -18.16 28.53 8.42
CA MET A 253 -19.23 28.00 9.27
C MET A 253 -19.93 26.80 8.62
N ASP A 254 -20.21 26.87 7.31
CA ASP A 254 -20.85 25.76 6.59
C ASP A 254 -19.93 24.52 6.53
N LYS A 255 -18.61 24.70 6.37
CA LYS A 255 -17.64 23.61 6.49
C LYS A 255 -17.64 22.98 7.89
N LEU A 256 -17.68 23.79 8.95
CA LEU A 256 -17.73 23.29 10.33
C LEU A 256 -19.02 22.51 10.60
N LYS A 257 -20.16 22.97 10.08
CA LYS A 257 -21.43 22.22 10.17
C LYS A 257 -21.36 20.88 9.45
N GLN A 258 -20.76 20.85 8.26
CA GLN A 258 -20.55 19.60 7.52
C GLN A 258 -19.67 18.63 8.31
N LEU A 259 -18.59 19.11 8.93
CA LEU A 259 -17.73 18.30 9.81
C LEU A 259 -18.50 17.76 11.01
N GLN A 260 -19.35 18.58 11.64
CA GLN A 260 -20.15 18.13 12.77
C GLN A 260 -21.15 17.04 12.37
N GLU A 261 -21.73 17.13 11.17
CA GLU A 261 -22.63 16.08 10.67
C GLU A 261 -21.88 14.78 10.40
N LEU A 262 -20.65 14.87 9.89
CA LEU A 262 -19.79 13.70 9.70
C LEU A 262 -19.39 13.01 11.01
N ILE A 263 -19.19 13.79 12.07
CA ILE A 263 -18.94 13.22 13.40
C ILE A 263 -20.17 12.40 13.85
N LYS A 264 -21.39 12.94 13.70
CA LYS A 264 -22.60 12.19 14.03
C LYS A 264 -22.77 10.94 13.16
N GLU A 265 -22.51 11.03 11.86
CA GLU A 265 -22.55 9.87 10.96
C GLU A 265 -21.54 8.80 11.40
N SER A 266 -20.33 9.22 11.84
CA SER A 266 -19.32 8.32 12.39
C SER A 266 -19.78 7.64 13.67
N ASP A 267 -20.39 8.37 14.60
CA ASP A 267 -20.90 7.81 15.85
C ASP A 267 -21.98 6.75 15.58
N VAL A 268 -22.90 7.00 14.64
CA VAL A 268 -23.92 6.01 14.22
C VAL A 268 -23.28 4.76 13.62
N ILE A 269 -22.20 4.91 12.84
CA ILE A 269 -21.48 3.76 12.29
C ILE A 269 -20.83 2.96 13.43
N ILE A 270 -20.22 3.62 14.40
CA ILE A 270 -19.61 2.98 15.57
C ILE A 270 -20.67 2.20 16.36
N ASP A 271 -21.80 2.81 16.69
CA ASP A 271 -22.91 2.15 17.41
C ASP A 271 -23.43 0.91 16.66
N ASN A 272 -23.57 1.00 15.34
CA ASN A 272 -23.96 -0.14 14.51
C ASN A 272 -22.91 -1.25 14.55
N LEU A 273 -21.62 -0.93 14.49
CA LEU A 273 -20.55 -1.92 14.57
C LEU A 273 -20.47 -2.58 15.95
N GLU A 274 -20.69 -1.83 17.03
CA GLU A 274 -20.77 -2.36 18.39
C GLU A 274 -21.95 -3.32 18.56
N SER A 275 -23.09 -3.05 17.93
CA SER A 275 -24.25 -3.94 17.96
C SER A 275 -24.00 -5.33 17.34
N PHE A 276 -22.99 -5.47 16.48
CA PHE A 276 -22.58 -6.76 15.91
C PHE A 276 -21.60 -7.55 16.80
N LEU A 277 -21.06 -6.92 17.85
CA LEU A 277 -20.12 -7.54 18.78
C LEU A 277 -20.78 -8.10 20.06
N VAL A 278 -22.06 -7.78 20.31
CA VAL A 278 -22.89 -8.26 21.43
C VAL A 278 -23.73 -9.46 21.00
#